data_AF-A0A9P0CAL9-F1
#
_entry.id   AF-A0A9P0CAL9-F1
#
_cell.length_a   1.000
_cell.length_b   1.000
_cell.length_c   1.000
_cell.angle_alpha   90.00
_cell.angle_beta   90.00
_cell.angle_gamma   90.00
#
_symmetry.space_group_name_H-M   'P 1'
#
loop_
_entity.id
_entity.type
_entity.pdbx_description
1 polymer ?
#
loop_
_entity_poly.entity_id
_entity_poly.type
_entity_poly.pdbx_seq_one_letter_code
_entity_poly.pdbx_strand_id
1 'polypeptide(L)'
;MDIEAGVNKVDSGVEDLPKNKCLRIFVTSFHSAVCCYYVLLVSYGLVIGYNAMTHDNEVVRLLGHYGPAFGTNWNLTFQTVFIFLALTYDILEWMNKQDTERAKKIMYWRDVLYNGLVVPFTLFVTSLFWTVYAIDRELVYPEVFDSVVPWWFNHCVHTNIAIVVLIETLLTPRRQPTNKSLELKLTTFTSFGYAAIYYSIYYFTGRWLYNVFGIMTWWQVSLFQCLIWASAYFFYFTHFMVNRLFHGSEDKTAVNKSVTVENNGSTKTVKFGSLQKNTPEESFTSDNWHLKYRSLRDKFENSRL
;
A
#
# COMPACT_ATOMS: atom_id res chain seq x y z
N MET A 1 33.79 -12.09 59.10
CA MET A 1 32.35 -12.17 59.39
C MET A 1 31.69 -11.40 58.26
N ASP A 2 31.58 -12.08 57.12
CA ASP A 2 31.21 -11.48 55.84
C ASP A 2 29.69 -11.52 55.70
N ILE A 3 29.08 -10.35 55.48
CA ILE A 3 27.64 -10.23 55.28
C ILE A 3 27.41 -10.23 53.76
N GLU A 4 27.02 -11.40 53.23
CA GLU A 4 26.44 -11.52 51.89
C GLU A 4 25.04 -10.88 51.88
N ALA A 5 24.91 -9.76 51.17
CA ALA A 5 23.62 -9.17 50.85
C ALA A 5 23.02 -9.89 49.62
N GLY A 6 22.10 -10.82 49.86
CA GLY A 6 21.31 -11.48 48.83
C GLY A 6 20.41 -10.49 48.10
N VAL A 7 20.71 -10.24 46.83
CA VAL A 7 19.83 -9.54 45.90
C VAL A 7 18.73 -10.52 45.48
N ASN A 8 17.53 -10.36 46.05
CA ASN A 8 16.33 -11.04 45.57
C ASN A 8 15.98 -10.52 44.18
N LYS A 9 16.32 -11.32 43.16
CA LYS A 9 15.85 -11.16 41.79
C LYS A 9 14.36 -11.54 41.77
N VAL A 10 13.49 -10.55 41.71
CA VAL A 10 12.06 -10.78 41.44
C VAL A 10 11.94 -11.17 39.97
N ASP A 11 11.83 -12.47 39.73
CA ASP A 11 11.42 -13.04 38.45
C ASP A 11 9.94 -12.69 38.23
N SER A 12 9.68 -11.55 37.59
CA SER A 12 8.38 -11.27 36.99
C SER A 12 8.28 -12.02 35.66
N GLY A 13 8.23 -13.35 35.74
CA GLY A 13 7.86 -14.21 34.62
C GLY A 13 6.39 -14.02 34.29
N VAL A 14 6.08 -13.01 33.48
CA VAL A 14 4.88 -12.99 32.66
C VAL A 14 5.38 -13.02 31.23
N GLU A 15 5.51 -14.24 30.71
CA GLU A 15 5.76 -14.49 29.29
C GLU A 15 4.63 -13.87 28.45
N ASP A 16 4.90 -12.72 27.82
CA ASP A 16 4.10 -12.18 26.71
C ASP A 16 4.22 -13.04 25.41
N LEU A 17 4.61 -14.32 25.53
CA LEU A 17 4.97 -15.21 24.42
C LEU A 17 3.83 -15.88 23.60
N PRO A 18 2.53 -15.91 23.96
CA PRO A 18 1.55 -16.65 23.13
C PRO A 18 0.92 -15.84 21.98
N LYS A 19 0.64 -14.54 22.15
CA LYS A 19 -0.09 -13.76 21.13
C LYS A 19 0.73 -13.47 19.87
N ASN A 20 2.02 -13.19 20.03
CA ASN A 20 2.90 -12.83 18.91
C ASN A 20 3.17 -14.04 17.99
N LYS A 21 3.24 -15.25 18.53
CA LYS A 21 3.49 -16.46 17.74
C LYS A 21 2.27 -16.87 16.91
N CYS A 22 1.06 -16.80 17.48
CA CYS A 22 -0.17 -17.10 16.74
C CYS A 22 -0.41 -16.11 15.60
N LEU A 23 -0.24 -14.80 15.86
CA LEU A 23 -0.36 -13.77 14.82
C LEU A 23 0.65 -14.00 13.70
N ARG A 24 1.89 -14.34 14.04
CA ARG A 24 2.94 -14.63 13.06
C ARG A 24 2.63 -15.84 12.18
N ILE A 25 2.16 -16.94 12.77
CA ILE A 25 1.72 -18.13 12.02
C ILE A 25 0.59 -17.74 11.05
N PHE A 26 -0.37 -16.94 11.51
CA PHE A 26 -1.49 -16.48 10.69
C PHE A 26 -1.01 -15.62 9.51
N VAL A 27 -0.17 -14.61 9.77
CA VAL A 27 0.39 -13.73 8.73
C VAL A 27 1.18 -14.52 7.68
N THR A 28 2.08 -15.41 8.11
CA THR A 28 2.86 -16.24 7.17
C THR A 28 1.98 -17.19 6.37
N SER A 29 0.94 -17.76 6.98
CA SER A 29 -0.02 -18.63 6.28
C SER A 29 -0.83 -17.84 5.25
N PHE A 30 -1.27 -16.63 5.61
CA PHE A 30 -1.95 -15.71 4.71
C PHE A 30 -1.06 -15.33 3.51
N HIS A 31 0.17 -14.89 3.76
CA HIS A 31 1.12 -14.56 2.69
C HIS A 31 1.41 -15.76 1.77
N SER A 32 1.57 -16.96 2.34
CA SER A 32 1.78 -18.19 1.57
C SER A 32 0.58 -18.50 0.68
N ALA A 33 -0.63 -18.44 1.23
CA ALA A 33 -1.86 -18.71 0.49
C ALA A 33 -2.08 -17.69 -0.64
N VAL A 34 -1.89 -16.39 -0.37
CA VAL A 34 -2.00 -15.33 -1.38
C VAL A 34 -0.93 -15.46 -2.45
N CYS A 35 0.30 -15.82 -2.08
CA CYS A 35 1.38 -16.08 -3.03
C CYS A 35 1.01 -17.21 -4.00
N CYS A 36 0.57 -18.36 -3.49
CA CYS A 36 0.10 -19.46 -4.32
C CYS A 36 -1.09 -19.04 -5.20
N TYR A 37 -2.06 -18.34 -4.63
CA TYR A 37 -3.22 -17.83 -5.36
C TYR A 37 -2.83 -16.89 -6.50
N TYR A 38 -1.90 -15.95 -6.29
CA TYR A 38 -1.42 -15.03 -7.33
C TYR A 38 -0.61 -15.72 -8.41
N VAL A 39 0.23 -16.70 -8.06
CA VAL A 39 0.92 -17.52 -9.06
C VAL A 39 -0.10 -18.23 -9.97
N LEU A 40 -1.11 -18.88 -9.38
CA LEU A 40 -2.17 -19.55 -10.14
C LEU A 40 -2.98 -18.56 -10.98
N LEU A 41 -3.31 -17.39 -10.43
CA LEU A 41 -4.07 -16.35 -11.12
C LEU A 41 -3.30 -15.79 -12.33
N VAL A 42 -2.01 -15.53 -12.17
CA VAL A 42 -1.13 -15.10 -13.28
C VAL A 42 -1.04 -16.20 -14.34
N SER A 43 -0.84 -17.46 -13.95
CA SER A 43 -0.82 -18.58 -14.89
C SER A 43 -2.14 -18.70 -15.66
N TYR A 44 -3.28 -18.57 -14.99
CA TYR A 44 -4.60 -18.62 -15.64
C TYR A 44 -4.81 -17.41 -16.56
N GLY A 45 -4.38 -16.21 -16.16
CA GLY A 45 -4.42 -15.00 -16.98
C GLY A 45 -3.61 -15.13 -18.27
N LEU A 46 -2.46 -15.81 -18.24
CA LEU A 46 -1.68 -16.12 -19.44
C LEU A 46 -2.44 -17.07 -20.39
N VAL A 47 -3.17 -18.05 -19.85
CA VAL A 47 -4.02 -18.95 -20.65
C VAL A 47 -5.16 -18.18 -21.29
N ILE A 48 -5.85 -17.30 -20.55
CA ILE A 48 -6.86 -16.40 -21.11
C ILE A 48 -6.26 -15.55 -22.24
N GLY A 49 -5.10 -14.94 -22.01
CA GLY A 49 -4.43 -14.10 -23.00
C GLY A 49 -4.09 -14.87 -24.28
N TYR A 50 -3.61 -16.11 -24.15
CA TYR A 50 -3.35 -16.99 -25.28
C TYR A 50 -4.63 -17.32 -26.06
N ASN A 51 -5.69 -17.75 -25.36
CA ASN A 51 -6.97 -18.07 -25.97
C ASN A 51 -7.61 -16.85 -26.64
N ALA A 52 -7.45 -15.66 -26.06
CA ALA A 52 -7.93 -14.43 -26.63
C ALA A 52 -7.21 -14.10 -27.94
N MET A 53 -5.88 -14.26 -27.99
CA MET A 53 -5.08 -14.01 -29.20
C MET A 53 -5.44 -14.91 -30.39
N THR A 54 -5.98 -16.11 -30.14
CA THR A 54 -6.41 -17.06 -31.17
C THR A 54 -7.91 -17.03 -31.47
N HIS A 55 -8.66 -16.11 -30.85
CA HIS A 55 -10.11 -16.02 -31.02
C HIS A 55 -10.52 -15.40 -32.38
N ASP A 56 -11.62 -15.87 -32.93
CA ASP A 56 -12.19 -15.39 -34.21
C ASP A 56 -12.62 -13.91 -34.17
N ASN A 57 -13.05 -13.42 -33.00
CA ASN A 57 -13.54 -12.06 -32.83
C ASN A 57 -12.36 -11.09 -32.67
N GLU A 58 -12.29 -10.06 -33.54
CA GLU A 58 -11.21 -9.08 -33.53
C GLU A 58 -11.07 -8.38 -32.16
N VAL A 59 -12.19 -8.02 -31.53
CA VAL A 59 -12.18 -7.29 -30.24
C VAL A 59 -11.57 -8.15 -29.13
N VAL A 60 -11.88 -9.46 -29.12
CA VAL A 60 -11.27 -10.42 -28.19
C VAL A 60 -9.79 -10.64 -28.48
N ARG A 61 -9.41 -10.68 -29.76
CA ARG A 61 -7.99 -10.77 -30.13
C ARG A 61 -7.18 -9.55 -29.68
N LEU A 62 -7.78 -8.37 -29.76
CA LEU A 62 -7.17 -7.13 -29.26
C LEU A 62 -7.02 -7.16 -27.73
N LEU A 63 -7.99 -7.73 -26.98
CA LEU A 63 -7.85 -7.96 -25.54
C LEU A 63 -6.60 -8.80 -25.23
N GLY A 64 -6.38 -9.89 -25.98
CA GLY A 64 -5.19 -10.73 -25.84
C GLY A 64 -3.89 -9.99 -26.16
N HIS A 65 -3.87 -9.25 -27.27
CA HIS A 65 -2.68 -8.52 -27.73
C HIS A 65 -2.28 -7.38 -26.78
N TYR A 66 -3.26 -6.60 -26.31
CA TYR A 66 -3.04 -5.49 -25.38
C TYR A 66 -3.15 -5.89 -23.91
N GLY A 67 -3.31 -7.19 -23.61
CA GLY A 67 -3.37 -7.75 -22.25
C GLY A 67 -2.36 -7.09 -21.29
N PRO A 68 -1.04 -7.10 -21.61
CA PRO A 68 -0.01 -6.49 -20.76
C PRO A 68 -0.14 -4.97 -20.53
N ALA A 69 -0.90 -4.26 -21.37
CA ALA A 69 -1.13 -2.82 -21.26
C ALA A 69 -2.32 -2.46 -20.34
N PHE A 70 -3.16 -3.40 -19.92
CA PHE A 70 -4.22 -3.12 -18.97
C PHE A 70 -3.65 -2.87 -17.56
N GLY A 71 -4.07 -1.78 -16.93
CA GLY A 71 -3.55 -1.35 -15.62
C GLY A 71 -3.80 -2.36 -14.50
N THR A 72 -4.81 -3.22 -14.67
CA THR A 72 -5.06 -4.35 -13.77
C THR A 72 -3.90 -5.35 -13.73
N ASN A 73 -3.28 -5.66 -14.87
CA ASN A 73 -2.14 -6.57 -14.94
C ASN A 73 -0.88 -5.96 -14.30
N TRP A 74 -0.74 -4.64 -14.38
CA TRP A 74 0.31 -3.90 -13.67
C TRP A 74 0.11 -3.98 -12.16
N ASN A 75 -1.12 -3.74 -11.70
CA ASN A 75 -1.44 -3.83 -10.28
C ASN A 75 -1.24 -5.25 -9.73
N LEU A 76 -1.68 -6.28 -10.47
CA LEU A 76 -1.45 -7.68 -10.09
C LEU A 76 0.06 -8.00 -10.03
N THR A 77 0.86 -7.43 -10.92
CA THR A 77 2.34 -7.56 -10.88
C THR A 77 2.90 -6.93 -9.62
N PHE A 78 2.51 -5.70 -9.26
CA PHE A 78 2.97 -5.04 -8.03
C PHE A 78 2.62 -5.86 -6.79
N GLN A 79 1.40 -6.37 -6.72
CA GLN A 79 0.94 -7.21 -5.61
C GLN A 79 1.67 -8.55 -5.52
N THR A 80 1.95 -9.16 -6.66
CA THR A 80 2.72 -10.40 -6.73
C THR A 80 4.15 -10.18 -6.21
N VAL A 81 4.83 -9.12 -6.68
CA VAL A 81 6.17 -8.79 -6.18
C VAL A 81 6.15 -8.47 -4.69
N PHE A 82 5.15 -7.71 -4.22
CA PHE A 82 4.97 -7.41 -2.81
C PHE A 82 4.80 -8.69 -1.96
N ILE A 83 3.90 -9.61 -2.35
CA ILE A 83 3.63 -10.80 -1.55
C ILE A 83 4.84 -11.74 -1.51
N PHE A 84 5.62 -11.81 -2.59
CA PHE A 84 6.90 -12.53 -2.58
C PHE A 84 7.89 -11.93 -1.60
N LEU A 85 8.02 -10.60 -1.55
CA LEU A 85 8.90 -9.93 -0.58
C LEU A 85 8.40 -10.12 0.86
N ALA A 86 7.09 -10.04 1.09
CA ALA A 86 6.48 -10.28 2.39
C ALA A 86 6.74 -11.71 2.88
N LEU A 87 6.44 -12.72 2.06
CA LEU A 87 6.70 -14.12 2.38
C LEU A 87 8.19 -14.41 2.61
N THR A 88 9.07 -13.80 1.79
CA THR A 88 10.52 -13.96 1.98
C THR A 88 10.96 -13.37 3.32
N TYR A 89 10.42 -12.21 3.70
CA TYR A 89 10.71 -11.61 5.00
C TYR A 89 10.24 -12.50 6.15
N ASP A 90 9.02 -13.04 6.07
CA ASP A 90 8.48 -13.96 7.07
C ASP A 90 9.38 -15.19 7.26
N ILE A 91 9.82 -15.82 6.16
CA ILE A 91 10.73 -16.97 6.19
C ILE A 91 12.05 -16.60 6.89
N LEU A 92 12.63 -15.44 6.57
CA LEU A 92 13.86 -14.96 7.21
C LEU A 92 13.66 -14.74 8.70
N GLU A 93 12.51 -14.21 9.08
CA GLU A 93 12.14 -14.04 10.48
C GLU A 93 12.05 -15.42 11.17
N TRP A 94 11.40 -16.42 10.56
CA TRP A 94 11.30 -17.79 11.12
C TRP A 94 12.68 -18.46 11.27
N MET A 95 13.63 -18.11 10.42
CA MET A 95 15.02 -18.55 10.48
C MET A 95 15.86 -17.75 11.51
N ASN A 96 15.26 -16.82 12.26
CA ASN A 96 15.94 -15.88 13.14
C ASN A 96 17.01 -15.03 12.43
N LYS A 97 16.75 -14.64 11.17
CA LYS A 97 17.64 -13.85 10.30
C LYS A 97 17.10 -12.43 10.01
N GLN A 98 16.11 -11.97 10.77
CA GLN A 98 15.48 -10.65 10.59
C GLN A 98 16.45 -9.47 10.74
N ASP A 99 17.52 -9.64 11.53
CA ASP A 99 18.49 -8.57 11.79
C ASP A 99 19.56 -8.44 10.69
N THR A 100 19.56 -9.35 9.72
CA THR A 100 20.51 -9.31 8.60
C THR A 100 20.23 -8.12 7.68
N GLU A 101 21.29 -7.57 7.08
CA GLU A 101 21.16 -6.48 6.10
C GLU A 101 20.25 -6.86 4.91
N ARG A 102 20.23 -8.14 4.53
CA ARG A 102 19.32 -8.66 3.51
C ARG A 102 17.86 -8.56 3.93
N ALA A 103 17.52 -8.99 5.16
CA ALA A 103 16.17 -8.92 5.69
C ALA A 103 15.68 -7.47 5.81
N LYS A 104 16.52 -6.56 6.31
CA LYS A 104 16.21 -5.11 6.37
C LYS A 104 15.92 -4.53 4.99
N LYS A 105 16.70 -4.90 3.98
CA LYS A 105 16.50 -4.44 2.59
C LYS A 105 15.20 -5.00 1.99
N ILE A 106 14.88 -6.27 2.24
CA ILE A 106 13.61 -6.87 1.80
C ILE A 106 12.42 -6.17 2.46
N MET A 107 12.47 -5.95 3.77
CA MET A 107 11.45 -5.21 4.52
C MET A 107 11.26 -3.79 3.96
N TYR A 108 12.36 -3.07 3.72
CA TYR A 108 12.33 -1.74 3.16
C TYR A 108 11.62 -1.70 1.80
N TRP A 109 12.01 -2.57 0.86
CA TRP A 109 11.39 -2.59 -0.48
C TRP A 109 9.96 -3.13 -0.45
N ARG A 110 9.65 -4.09 0.42
CA ARG A 110 8.29 -4.57 0.67
C ARG A 110 7.39 -3.38 1.02
N ASP A 111 7.79 -2.56 1.98
CA ASP A 111 6.95 -1.46 2.47
C ASP A 111 6.92 -0.27 1.50
N VAL A 112 8.04 0.05 0.83
CA VAL A 112 8.06 1.06 -0.25
C VAL A 112 7.13 0.67 -1.40
N LEU A 113 7.16 -0.58 -1.84
CA LEU A 113 6.27 -1.07 -2.90
C LEU A 113 4.82 -1.09 -2.43
N TYR A 114 4.58 -1.51 -1.18
CA TYR A 114 3.23 -1.54 -0.62
C TYR A 114 2.59 -0.15 -0.61
N ASN A 115 3.29 0.82 -0.01
CA ASN A 115 2.81 2.19 0.14
C ASN A 115 2.73 2.93 -1.20
N GLY A 116 3.79 2.86 -2.01
CA GLY A 116 3.90 3.66 -3.23
C GLY A 116 3.15 3.09 -4.44
N LEU A 117 2.99 1.76 -4.52
CA LEU A 117 2.41 1.10 -5.70
C LEU A 117 1.18 0.25 -5.36
N VAL A 118 1.29 -0.72 -4.45
CA VAL A 118 0.23 -1.71 -4.23
C VAL A 118 -1.08 -1.06 -3.77
N VAL A 119 -1.06 -0.30 -2.68
CA VAL A 119 -2.27 0.28 -2.11
C VAL A 119 -2.93 1.30 -3.06
N PRO A 120 -2.23 2.36 -3.53
CA PRO A 120 -2.87 3.37 -4.35
C PRO A 120 -3.43 2.82 -5.66
N PHE A 121 -2.69 1.95 -6.36
CA PHE A 121 -3.16 1.38 -7.63
C PHE A 121 -4.22 0.30 -7.44
N THR A 122 -4.24 -0.43 -6.32
CA THR A 122 -5.31 -1.39 -6.03
C THR A 122 -6.64 -0.70 -5.79
N LEU A 123 -6.64 0.35 -4.96
CA LEU A 123 -7.84 1.13 -4.69
C LEU A 123 -8.30 1.86 -5.95
N PHE A 124 -7.37 2.38 -6.75
CA PHE A 124 -7.68 2.97 -8.06
C PHE A 124 -8.32 1.98 -9.03
N VAL A 125 -7.67 0.84 -9.30
CA VAL A 125 -8.17 -0.17 -10.24
C VAL A 125 -9.55 -0.65 -9.82
N THR A 126 -9.72 -1.00 -8.54
CA THR A 126 -11.00 -1.47 -8.01
C THR A 126 -12.08 -0.40 -8.14
N SER A 127 -11.82 0.83 -7.66
CA SER A 127 -12.82 1.89 -7.63
C SER A 127 -13.21 2.34 -9.03
N LEU A 128 -12.22 2.59 -9.90
CA LEU A 128 -12.48 3.06 -11.26
C LEU A 128 -13.19 1.99 -12.08
N PHE A 129 -12.72 0.74 -12.01
CA PHE A 129 -13.34 -0.36 -12.75
C PHE A 129 -14.82 -0.49 -12.40
N TRP A 130 -15.16 -0.67 -11.12
CA TRP A 130 -16.54 -0.90 -10.72
C TRP A 130 -17.42 0.33 -10.91
N THR A 131 -16.88 1.54 -10.77
CA THR A 131 -17.64 2.76 -11.03
C THR A 131 -18.02 2.85 -12.51
N VAL A 132 -17.05 2.67 -13.43
CA VAL A 132 -17.33 2.72 -14.87
C VAL A 132 -18.21 1.55 -15.29
N TYR A 133 -17.92 0.34 -14.78
CA TYR A 133 -18.70 -0.86 -15.05
C TYR A 133 -20.18 -0.70 -14.66
N ALA A 134 -20.45 -0.07 -13.51
CA ALA A 134 -21.82 0.16 -13.02
C ALA A 134 -22.56 1.23 -13.82
N ILE A 135 -21.86 2.20 -14.42
CA ILE A 135 -22.44 3.20 -15.31
C ILE A 135 -22.78 2.55 -16.65
N ASP A 136 -21.78 1.95 -17.29
CA ASP A 136 -21.90 1.18 -18.52
C ASP A 136 -20.66 0.27 -18.68
N ARG A 137 -20.88 -1.04 -18.61
CA ARG A 137 -19.79 -2.02 -18.74
C ARG A 137 -19.06 -1.93 -20.07
N GLU A 138 -19.72 -1.53 -21.16
CA GLU A 138 -19.11 -1.47 -22.49
C GLU A 138 -17.95 -0.47 -22.56
N LEU A 139 -17.86 0.46 -21.60
CA LEU A 139 -16.82 1.48 -21.54
C LEU A 139 -15.47 0.97 -21.00
N VAL A 140 -15.48 -0.13 -20.22
CA VAL A 140 -14.28 -0.66 -19.56
C VAL A 140 -14.10 -2.17 -19.74
N TYR A 141 -15.21 -2.90 -19.88
CA TYR A 141 -15.27 -4.35 -20.01
C TYR A 141 -16.50 -4.77 -20.86
N PRO A 142 -16.40 -4.62 -22.20
CA PRO A 142 -17.39 -5.10 -23.16
C PRO A 142 -17.89 -6.51 -22.91
N GLU A 143 -19.17 -6.77 -23.18
CA GLU A 143 -19.81 -8.08 -23.04
C GLU A 143 -19.07 -9.19 -23.81
N VAL A 144 -18.50 -8.86 -24.97
CA VAL A 144 -17.74 -9.81 -25.79
C VAL A 144 -16.54 -10.43 -25.05
N PHE A 145 -16.01 -9.78 -24.02
CA PHE A 145 -14.92 -10.33 -23.22
C PHE A 145 -15.34 -11.55 -22.37
N ASP A 146 -16.63 -11.71 -22.08
CA ASP A 146 -17.16 -12.84 -21.32
C ASP A 146 -16.99 -14.19 -22.06
N SER A 147 -16.69 -14.17 -23.37
CA SER A 147 -16.39 -15.38 -24.13
C SER A 147 -15.06 -16.03 -23.74
N VAL A 148 -14.13 -15.27 -23.14
CA VAL A 148 -12.80 -15.77 -22.75
C VAL A 148 -12.42 -15.48 -21.31
N VAL A 149 -12.97 -14.42 -20.70
CA VAL A 149 -12.73 -14.06 -19.31
C VAL A 149 -13.89 -14.56 -18.45
N PRO A 150 -13.69 -15.57 -17.59
CA PRO A 150 -14.73 -15.99 -16.68
C PRO A 150 -15.06 -14.91 -15.65
N TRP A 151 -16.34 -14.82 -15.26
CA TRP A 151 -16.83 -13.84 -14.28
C TRP A 151 -16.02 -13.85 -12.97
N TRP A 152 -15.62 -15.04 -12.50
CA TRP A 152 -14.84 -15.17 -11.26
C TRP A 152 -13.43 -14.58 -11.40
N PHE A 153 -12.82 -14.70 -12.58
CA PHE A 153 -11.49 -14.15 -12.84
C PHE A 153 -11.55 -12.62 -12.81
N ASN A 154 -12.62 -12.05 -13.39
CA ASN A 154 -12.88 -10.62 -13.31
C ASN A 154 -12.91 -10.11 -11.85
N HIS A 155 -13.60 -10.82 -10.95
CA HIS A 155 -13.56 -10.50 -9.52
C HIS A 155 -12.18 -10.72 -8.88
N CYS A 156 -11.44 -11.75 -9.28
CA CYS A 156 -10.08 -11.98 -8.79
C CYS A 156 -9.18 -10.76 -9.02
N VAL A 157 -9.29 -10.14 -10.20
CA VAL A 157 -8.42 -9.04 -10.61
C VAL A 157 -8.99 -7.65 -10.33
N HIS A 158 -10.27 -7.51 -9.96
CA HIS A 158 -10.90 -6.19 -9.72
C HIS A 158 -11.58 -6.05 -8.35
N THR A 159 -11.80 -7.13 -7.60
CA THR A 159 -12.41 -7.09 -6.25
C THR A 159 -11.46 -7.69 -5.22
N ASN A 160 -11.02 -8.93 -5.44
CA ASN A 160 -10.26 -9.70 -4.45
C ASN A 160 -8.90 -9.05 -4.14
N ILE A 161 -8.30 -8.37 -5.13
CA ILE A 161 -7.12 -7.55 -4.94
C ILE A 161 -7.26 -6.53 -3.79
N ALA A 162 -8.42 -5.87 -3.68
CA ALA A 162 -8.68 -4.91 -2.61
C ALA A 162 -8.91 -5.60 -1.26
N ILE A 163 -9.52 -6.79 -1.26
CA ILE A 163 -9.70 -7.60 -0.05
C ILE A 163 -8.34 -8.02 0.51
N VAL A 164 -7.43 -8.49 -0.34
CA VAL A 164 -6.06 -8.84 0.06
C VAL A 164 -5.33 -7.63 0.65
N VAL A 165 -5.40 -6.47 -0.02
CA VAL A 165 -4.79 -5.23 0.49
C VAL A 165 -5.42 -4.78 1.82
N LEU A 166 -6.74 -4.92 1.98
CA LEU A 166 -7.44 -4.60 3.22
C LEU A 166 -6.96 -5.49 4.36
N ILE A 167 -6.95 -6.81 4.17
CA ILE A 167 -6.46 -7.76 5.18
C ILE A 167 -5.01 -7.41 5.55
N GLU A 168 -4.16 -7.18 4.55
CA GLU A 168 -2.76 -6.80 4.78
C GLU A 168 -2.61 -5.49 5.56
N THR A 169 -3.44 -4.48 5.27
CA THR A 169 -3.48 -3.22 6.02
C THR A 169 -3.90 -3.43 7.47
N LEU A 170 -4.82 -4.37 7.72
CA LEU A 170 -5.28 -4.69 9.07
C LEU A 170 -4.24 -5.51 9.86
N LEU A 171 -3.44 -6.35 9.19
CA LEU A 171 -2.44 -7.20 9.84
C LEU A 171 -1.13 -6.46 10.15
N THR A 172 -0.68 -5.61 9.24
CA THR A 172 0.66 -4.98 9.34
C THR A 172 0.54 -3.46 9.48
N PRO A 173 0.98 -2.85 10.61
CA PRO A 173 0.89 -1.42 10.81
C PRO A 173 1.85 -0.65 9.90
N ARG A 174 1.31 0.16 8.98
CA ARG A 174 2.08 1.09 8.12
C ARG A 174 1.53 2.51 8.26
N ARG A 175 1.82 3.13 9.41
CA ARG A 175 1.23 4.42 9.84
C ARG A 175 1.82 5.65 9.15
N GLN A 176 3.01 5.50 8.57
CA GLN A 176 3.76 6.56 7.91
C GLN A 176 4.57 6.02 6.72
N PRO A 177 4.95 6.89 5.77
CA PRO A 177 5.81 6.52 4.65
C PRO A 177 7.12 5.90 5.12
N THR A 178 7.55 4.82 4.47
CA THR A 178 8.90 4.25 4.65
C THR A 178 9.94 5.14 3.99
N ASN A 179 9.63 5.64 2.80
CA ASN A 179 10.41 6.66 2.11
C ASN A 179 9.49 7.50 1.23
N LYS A 180 8.95 8.58 1.79
CA LYS A 180 7.97 9.45 1.11
C LYS A 180 8.42 9.92 -0.27
N SER A 181 9.68 10.35 -0.41
CA SER A 181 10.20 10.85 -1.69
C SER A 181 10.25 9.74 -2.74
N LEU A 182 10.75 8.55 -2.38
CA LEU A 182 10.82 7.42 -3.30
C LEU A 182 9.44 6.88 -3.65
N GLU A 183 8.57 6.70 -2.66
CA GLU A 183 7.20 6.23 -2.85
C GLU A 183 6.44 7.15 -3.81
N LEU A 184 6.46 8.47 -3.58
CA LEU A 184 5.82 9.43 -4.47
C LEU A 184 6.44 9.41 -5.88
N LYS A 185 7.77 9.30 -6.01
CA LYS A 185 8.42 9.17 -7.32
C LYS A 185 7.95 7.92 -8.06
N LEU A 186 7.80 6.79 -7.37
CA LEU A 186 7.27 5.55 -7.95
C LEU A 186 5.81 5.72 -8.38
N THR A 187 4.96 6.29 -7.52
CA THR A 187 3.55 6.58 -7.85
C THR A 187 3.45 7.50 -9.07
N THR A 188 4.23 8.59 -9.11
CA THR A 188 4.27 9.53 -10.24
C THR A 188 4.77 8.84 -11.50
N PHE A 189 5.91 8.15 -11.43
CA PHE A 189 6.50 7.47 -12.58
C PHE A 189 5.54 6.45 -13.19
N THR A 190 4.90 5.61 -12.36
CA THR A 190 3.91 4.64 -12.82
C THR A 190 2.67 5.34 -13.40
N SER A 191 2.16 6.41 -12.77
CA SER A 191 0.97 7.13 -13.26
C SER A 191 1.17 7.78 -14.63
N PHE A 192 2.31 8.42 -14.84
CA PHE A 192 2.65 9.06 -16.12
C PHE A 192 3.09 8.02 -17.17
N GLY A 193 3.86 7.00 -16.76
CA GLY A 193 4.25 5.90 -17.64
C GLY A 193 3.05 5.12 -18.15
N TYR A 194 2.06 4.88 -17.29
CA TYR A 194 0.82 4.24 -17.69
C TYR A 194 0.02 5.09 -18.69
N ALA A 195 -0.08 6.40 -18.43
CA ALA A 195 -0.68 7.34 -19.36
C ALA A 195 -0.01 7.33 -20.74
N ALA A 196 1.32 7.38 -20.76
CA ALA A 196 2.10 7.30 -21.99
C ALA A 196 1.78 6.03 -22.80
N ILE A 197 1.56 4.89 -22.15
CA ILE A 197 1.23 3.63 -22.83
C ILE A 197 -0.11 3.69 -23.54
N TYR A 198 -1.22 3.99 -22.85
CA TYR A 198 -2.52 3.97 -23.54
C TYR A 198 -2.69 5.13 -24.53
N TYR A 199 -2.04 6.28 -24.29
CA TYR A 199 -2.01 7.34 -25.31
C TYR A 199 -1.19 6.91 -26.53
N SER A 200 -0.06 6.22 -26.35
CA SER A 200 0.72 5.68 -27.48
C SER A 200 -0.12 4.68 -28.27
N ILE A 201 -0.82 3.76 -27.61
CA ILE A 201 -1.74 2.83 -28.28
C ILE A 201 -2.75 3.60 -29.13
N TYR A 202 -3.38 4.64 -28.58
CA TYR A 202 -4.31 5.48 -29.31
C TYR A 202 -3.67 6.15 -30.54
N TYR A 203 -2.53 6.82 -30.39
CA TYR A 203 -1.91 7.54 -31.49
C TYR A 203 -1.33 6.64 -32.59
N PHE A 204 -0.88 5.43 -32.25
CA PHE A 204 -0.34 4.49 -33.24
C PHE A 204 -1.41 3.64 -33.93
N THR A 205 -2.52 3.35 -33.26
CA THR A 205 -3.53 2.40 -33.77
C THR A 205 -4.87 3.03 -34.10
N GLY A 206 -5.11 4.27 -33.66
CA GLY A 206 -6.41 4.94 -33.74
C GLY A 206 -7.47 4.36 -32.81
N ARG A 207 -7.09 3.50 -31.85
CA ARG A 207 -8.00 2.82 -30.93
C ARG A 207 -7.65 3.12 -29.48
N TRP A 208 -8.65 3.42 -28.67
CA TRP A 208 -8.45 3.55 -27.23
C TRP A 208 -8.33 2.19 -26.56
N LEU A 209 -7.44 2.09 -25.55
CA LEU A 209 -7.37 0.91 -24.69
C LEU A 209 -8.65 0.72 -23.86
N TYR A 210 -9.29 1.84 -23.49
CA TYR A 210 -10.56 1.87 -22.76
C TYR A 210 -11.58 2.71 -23.53
N ASN A 211 -12.73 2.13 -23.83
CA ASN A 211 -13.80 2.77 -24.61
C ASN A 211 -14.33 4.07 -23.96
N VAL A 212 -14.21 4.22 -22.64
CA VAL A 212 -14.55 5.45 -21.90
C VAL A 212 -13.90 6.71 -22.48
N PHE A 213 -12.67 6.62 -23.00
CA PHE A 213 -11.99 7.75 -23.64
C PHE A 213 -12.56 8.06 -25.03
N GLY A 214 -13.09 7.05 -25.72
CA GLY A 214 -13.64 7.18 -27.07
C GLY A 214 -14.95 7.96 -27.15
N ILE A 215 -15.71 8.01 -26.06
CA ILE A 215 -16.96 8.78 -25.97
C ILE A 215 -16.75 10.23 -25.51
N MET A 216 -15.52 10.59 -25.12
CA MET A 216 -15.18 11.89 -24.55
C MET A 216 -14.57 12.83 -25.59
N THR A 217 -14.88 14.12 -25.48
CA THR A 217 -14.12 15.18 -26.14
C THR A 217 -12.73 15.35 -25.48
N TRP A 218 -11.77 15.95 -26.18
CA TRP A 218 -10.40 16.11 -25.68
C TRP A 218 -10.26 16.87 -24.36
N TRP A 219 -11.14 17.83 -24.09
CA TRP A 219 -11.14 18.52 -22.79
C TRP A 219 -11.65 17.60 -21.67
N GLN A 220 -12.66 16.76 -21.96
CA GLN A 220 -13.16 15.75 -21.01
C GLN A 220 -12.09 14.68 -20.75
N VAL A 221 -11.37 14.24 -21.79
CA VAL A 221 -10.21 13.33 -21.64
C VAL A 221 -9.16 13.96 -20.73
N SER A 222 -8.81 15.23 -20.94
CA SER A 222 -7.85 15.94 -20.09
C SER A 222 -8.33 16.05 -18.64
N LEU A 223 -9.61 16.36 -18.42
CA LEU A 223 -10.18 16.42 -17.07
C LEU A 223 -10.19 15.04 -16.39
N PHE A 224 -10.62 14.01 -17.11
CA PHE A 224 -10.63 12.63 -16.63
C PHE A 224 -9.20 12.14 -16.33
N GLN A 225 -8.22 12.55 -17.12
CA GLN A 225 -6.81 12.29 -16.87
C GLN A 225 -6.33 12.91 -15.55
N CYS A 226 -6.69 14.16 -15.29
CA CYS A 226 -6.38 14.84 -14.04
C CYS A 226 -7.02 14.11 -12.85
N LEU A 227 -8.26 13.62 -13.00
CA LEU A 227 -8.95 12.83 -11.96
C LEU A 227 -8.25 11.49 -11.70
N ILE A 228 -7.82 10.79 -12.74
CA ILE A 228 -7.04 9.55 -12.62
C ILE A 228 -5.76 9.81 -11.79
N TRP A 229 -4.97 10.81 -12.17
CA TRP A 229 -3.75 11.13 -11.42
C TRP A 229 -4.06 11.57 -9.99
N ALA A 230 -5.04 12.45 -9.79
CA ALA A 230 -5.45 12.90 -8.45
C ALA A 230 -5.89 11.73 -7.56
N SER A 231 -6.60 10.75 -8.12
CA SER A 231 -7.06 9.57 -7.36
C SER A 231 -5.89 8.71 -6.85
N ALA A 232 -4.81 8.55 -7.62
CA ALA A 232 -3.63 7.81 -7.17
C ALA A 232 -2.97 8.48 -5.95
N TYR A 233 -2.84 9.81 -5.96
CA TYR A 233 -2.33 10.56 -4.80
C TYR A 233 -3.31 10.55 -3.64
N PHE A 234 -4.61 10.67 -3.91
CA PHE A 234 -5.65 10.59 -2.89
C PHE A 234 -5.54 9.25 -2.14
N PHE A 235 -5.51 8.12 -2.86
CA PHE A 235 -5.38 6.80 -2.25
C PHE A 235 -4.04 6.61 -1.51
N TYR A 236 -2.94 7.16 -2.04
CA TYR A 236 -1.65 7.18 -1.35
C TYR A 236 -1.75 7.87 0.03
N PHE A 237 -2.33 9.06 0.11
CA PHE A 237 -2.42 9.76 1.40
C PHE A 237 -3.46 9.16 2.34
N THR A 238 -4.61 8.73 1.82
CA THR A 238 -5.69 8.21 2.67
C THR A 238 -5.32 6.89 3.33
N HIS A 239 -4.50 6.04 2.71
CA HIS A 239 -4.18 4.75 3.32
C HIS A 239 -3.39 4.89 4.63
N PHE A 240 -2.56 5.93 4.77
CA PHE A 240 -1.89 6.22 6.04
C PHE A 240 -2.87 6.69 7.10
N MET A 241 -3.93 7.42 6.70
CA MET A 241 -5.00 7.80 7.63
C MET A 241 -5.73 6.55 8.12
N VAL A 242 -6.11 5.66 7.21
CA VAL A 242 -6.76 4.37 7.54
C VAL A 242 -5.86 3.53 8.46
N ASN A 243 -4.57 3.42 8.16
CA ASN A 243 -3.62 2.70 9.02
C ASN A 243 -3.56 3.29 10.44
N ARG A 244 -3.55 4.62 10.57
CA ARG A 244 -3.56 5.28 11.89
C ARG A 244 -4.88 5.11 12.64
N LEU A 245 -6.00 4.93 11.94
CA LEU A 245 -7.29 4.65 12.58
C LEU A 245 -7.30 3.26 13.22
N PHE A 246 -6.80 2.23 12.52
CA PHE A 246 -6.80 0.86 13.03
C PHE A 246 -5.67 0.57 14.01
N HIS A 247 -4.47 1.10 13.74
CA HIS A 247 -3.28 0.80 14.52
C HIS A 247 -2.94 1.89 15.54
N GLY A 248 -3.70 2.99 15.61
CA GLY A 248 -3.35 4.17 16.41
C GLY A 248 -2.27 5.04 15.78
N SER A 249 -2.10 6.26 16.30
CA SER A 249 -0.97 7.14 15.96
C SER A 249 0.28 6.74 16.77
N GLU A 250 1.47 6.85 16.18
CA GLU A 250 2.70 6.74 16.96
C GLU A 250 2.80 7.90 17.95
N ASP A 251 3.03 7.58 19.23
CA ASP A 251 3.38 8.59 20.24
C ASP A 251 4.75 9.18 19.90
N LYS A 252 4.77 10.45 19.47
CA LYS A 252 6.00 11.24 19.25
C LYS A 252 6.90 11.30 20.50
N THR A 253 6.40 10.88 21.66
CA THR A 253 7.06 10.86 22.97
C THR A 253 8.11 9.75 23.13
N ALA A 254 8.05 8.66 22.35
CA ALA A 254 8.98 7.53 22.49
C ALA A 254 10.40 7.82 21.93
N VAL A 255 10.54 8.79 21.03
CA VAL A 255 11.82 9.18 20.41
C VAL A 255 12.65 10.12 21.31
N ASN A 256 12.03 10.73 22.33
CA ASN A 256 12.69 11.67 23.25
C ASN A 256 12.80 11.14 24.69
N LYS A 257 12.98 9.83 24.90
CA LYS A 257 13.41 9.34 26.22
C LYS A 257 14.89 9.69 26.44
N SER A 258 15.17 10.89 26.92
CA SER A 258 16.44 11.18 27.61
C SER A 258 16.36 10.57 29.01
N VAL A 259 17.20 9.58 29.29
CA VAL A 259 17.40 9.09 30.66
C VAL A 259 18.41 10.01 31.33
N THR A 260 17.98 10.77 32.34
CA THR A 260 18.86 11.52 33.22
C THR A 260 19.37 10.55 34.29
N VAL A 261 20.68 10.31 34.33
CA VAL A 261 21.32 9.57 35.44
C VAL A 261 22.02 10.60 36.32
N GLU A 262 21.57 10.73 37.56
CA GLU A 262 22.27 11.51 38.58
C GLU A 262 23.30 10.63 39.28
N ASN A 263 24.55 11.08 39.32
CA ASN A 263 25.56 10.49 40.17
C ASN A 263 26.37 11.62 40.81
N ASN A 264 26.41 11.65 42.15
CA ASN A 264 27.19 12.56 43.01
C ASN A 264 27.64 13.88 42.37
N GLY A 265 26.69 14.81 42.21
CA GLY A 265 26.97 16.21 41.90
C GLY A 265 27.22 16.56 40.43
N SER A 266 27.04 15.65 39.48
CA SER A 266 27.12 15.96 38.04
C SER A 266 25.97 15.31 37.25
N THR A 267 25.14 16.14 36.62
CA THR A 267 24.09 15.71 35.70
C THR A 267 24.68 15.48 34.31
N LYS A 268 24.65 14.26 33.78
CA LYS A 268 24.99 13.97 32.37
C LYS A 268 23.76 13.45 31.63
N THR A 269 23.32 14.19 30.62
CA THR A 269 22.23 13.80 29.72
C THR A 269 22.81 13.04 28.53
N VAL A 270 22.53 11.73 28.43
CA VAL A 270 22.96 10.92 27.29
C VAL A 270 21.80 10.82 26.29
N LYS A 271 22.00 11.38 25.08
CA LYS A 271 21.09 11.21 23.94
C LYS A 271 21.53 10.01 23.10
N PHE A 272 20.71 8.96 23.04
CA PHE A 272 20.86 7.92 22.03
C PHE A 272 20.12 8.36 20.75
N GLY A 273 20.86 8.87 19.77
CA GLY A 273 20.33 9.20 18.45
C GLY A 273 20.92 8.28 17.39
N SER A 274 20.08 7.49 16.71
CA SER A 274 20.43 6.95 15.39
C SER A 274 20.47 8.10 14.39
N LEU A 275 21.58 8.22 13.66
CA LEU A 275 21.86 9.21 12.63
C LEU A 275 20.67 9.46 11.69
N GLN A 276 20.00 10.60 11.86
CA GLN A 276 19.14 11.18 10.84
C GLN A 276 19.89 12.35 10.20
N LYS A 277 20.17 12.20 8.90
CA LYS A 277 20.84 13.18 8.06
C LYS A 277 19.87 14.35 7.85
N ASN A 278 20.25 15.54 8.32
CA ASN A 278 19.47 16.77 8.17
C ASN A 278 19.38 17.19 6.69
N THR A 279 18.16 17.39 6.20
CA THR A 279 17.86 18.24 5.04
C THR A 279 16.84 19.27 5.52
N PRO A 280 17.00 20.56 5.21
CA PRO A 280 16.10 21.61 5.70
C PRO A 280 14.82 21.63 4.85
N GLU A 281 13.68 21.31 5.44
CA GLU A 281 12.36 21.55 4.85
C GLU A 281 11.56 22.46 5.79
N GLU A 282 11.11 23.60 5.25
CA GLU A 282 10.33 24.61 5.95
C GLU A 282 9.07 24.02 6.59
N SER A 283 8.96 24.21 7.90
CA SER A 283 7.84 23.72 8.70
C SER A 283 6.57 24.53 8.41
N PHE A 284 5.64 23.96 7.63
CA PHE A 284 4.23 24.22 7.88
C PHE A 284 3.87 23.58 9.23
N THR A 285 3.88 24.39 10.28
CA THR A 285 3.59 23.95 11.64
C THR A 285 2.11 23.55 11.75
N SER A 286 1.85 22.25 11.89
CA SER A 286 0.54 21.69 12.24
C SER A 286 0.09 22.04 13.68
N ASP A 287 0.93 22.77 14.40
CA ASP A 287 0.81 22.97 15.85
C ASP A 287 -0.20 24.05 16.28
N ASN A 288 -0.80 24.75 15.30
CA ASN A 288 -1.82 25.76 15.58
C ASN A 288 -3.26 25.22 15.54
N TRP A 289 -3.53 24.05 14.95
CA TRP A 289 -4.92 23.60 14.76
C TRP A 289 -5.59 23.17 16.07
N HIS A 290 -4.85 22.47 16.93
CA HIS A 290 -5.36 22.01 18.23
C HIS A 290 -5.56 23.15 19.23
N LEU A 291 -4.72 24.20 19.16
CA LEU A 291 -4.90 25.42 19.95
C LEU A 291 -6.12 26.23 19.46
N LYS A 292 -6.34 26.29 18.14
CA LYS A 292 -7.52 26.92 17.55
C LYS A 292 -8.81 26.19 17.91
N TYR A 293 -8.82 24.85 17.89
CA TYR A 293 -9.99 24.06 18.30
C TYR A 293 -10.32 24.21 19.79
N ARG A 294 -9.29 24.22 20.65
CA ARG A 294 -9.47 24.41 22.10
C ARG A 294 -10.01 25.81 22.44
N SER A 295 -9.49 26.86 21.80
CA SER A 295 -10.01 28.23 22.00
C SER A 295 -11.42 28.46 21.44
N LEU A 296 -11.81 27.74 20.38
CA LEU A 296 -13.17 27.79 19.84
C LEU A 296 -14.16 27.07 20.76
N ARG A 297 -13.77 25.92 21.35
CA ARG A 297 -14.59 25.20 22.33
C ARG A 297 -14.84 26.03 23.58
N ASP A 298 -13.81 26.67 24.13
CA ASP A 298 -13.93 27.49 25.33
C ASP A 298 -14.76 28.77 25.09
N LYS A 299 -14.84 29.27 23.83
CA LYS A 299 -15.75 30.36 23.45
C LYS A 299 -17.22 29.91 23.35
N PHE A 300 -17.47 28.65 22.95
CA PHE A 300 -18.83 28.10 22.87
C PHE A 300 -19.39 27.68 24.23
N GLU A 301 -18.54 27.21 25.17
CA GLU A 301 -18.97 26.83 26.51
C GLU A 301 -19.25 28.05 27.42
N ASN A 302 -18.59 29.19 27.18
CA ASN A 302 -18.79 30.43 27.94
C ASN A 302 -19.83 31.40 27.35
N SER A 303 -20.50 31.06 26.24
CA SER A 303 -21.51 31.91 25.58
C SER A 303 -22.95 31.46 25.81
N ARG A 304 -23.19 30.55 26.76
CA ARG A 304 -24.54 30.21 27.23
C ARG A 304 -24.91 31.03 28.47
N LEU A 305 -25.58 32.15 28.23
CA LEU A 305 -26.75 32.59 29.00
C LEU A 305 -27.99 32.13 28.25
#